data_AF-A0A536CT87-F1
#
_entry.id   AF-A0A536CT87-F1
#
_cell.length_a   1.000
_cell.length_b   1.000
_cell.length_c   1.000
_cell.angle_alpha   90.00
_cell.angle_beta   90.00
_cell.angle_gamma   90.00
#
_symmetry.space_group_name_H-M   'P 1'
#
loop_
_entity.id
_entity.type
_entity.pdbx_description
1 polymer ?
#
loop_
_entity_poly.entity_id
_entity_poly.type
_entity_poly.pdbx_seq_one_letter_code
_entity_poly.pdbx_strand_id
1 'polypeptide(L)'
;MAERPAPKLLTDQDLPFTTLVPGLELARSITHAGTTQLGGGYMRFTTDAEFADWTLKYDEVLFVQAGELEIVSEGRSVKARAGQAILIPDGAKVTYRGRAGTVGFFVLWPFDWDKKE
;
A
#
# COMPACT_ATOMS: atom_id res chain seq x y z
N MET A 1 -21.58 -23.42 4.73
CA MET A 1 -21.36 -22.98 6.12
C MET A 1 -20.51 -21.72 6.03
N ALA A 2 -21.02 -20.56 6.46
CA ALA A 2 -20.21 -19.34 6.45
C ALA A 2 -19.11 -19.49 7.51
N GLU A 3 -17.86 -19.32 7.10
CA GLU A 3 -16.69 -19.32 7.98
C GLU A 3 -16.92 -18.28 9.08
N ARG A 4 -16.75 -18.65 10.36
CA ARG A 4 -16.87 -17.69 11.47
C ARG A 4 -15.77 -16.63 11.33
N PRO A 5 -16.05 -15.34 11.61
CA PRO A 5 -15.01 -14.32 11.60
C PRO A 5 -13.93 -14.69 12.62
N ALA A 6 -12.71 -14.87 12.15
CA ALA A 6 -11.55 -15.28 12.93
C ALA A 6 -10.34 -14.44 12.51
N PRO A 7 -9.39 -14.14 13.43
CA PRO A 7 -8.17 -13.42 13.08
C PRO A 7 -7.35 -14.23 12.07
N LYS A 8 -6.84 -13.56 11.04
CA LYS A 8 -5.93 -14.14 10.04
C LYS A 8 -4.58 -13.45 10.12
N LEU A 9 -3.51 -14.25 10.19
CA LEU A 9 -2.15 -13.75 10.04
C LEU A 9 -1.90 -13.46 8.55
N LEU A 10 -1.48 -12.23 8.22
CA LEU A 10 -1.12 -11.84 6.86
C LEU A 10 0.39 -11.67 6.78
N THR A 11 1.03 -12.36 5.83
CA THR A 11 2.48 -12.27 5.62
C THR A 11 2.78 -11.86 4.18
N ASP A 12 4.01 -11.40 3.93
CA ASP A 12 4.48 -11.06 2.58
C ASP A 12 4.67 -12.31 1.69
N GLN A 13 4.63 -13.50 2.28
CA GLN A 13 4.74 -14.79 1.56
C GLN A 13 3.39 -15.39 1.19
N ASP A 14 2.29 -14.82 1.69
CA ASP A 14 0.94 -15.34 1.47
C ASP A 14 0.50 -15.22 0.00
N LEU A 15 1.00 -14.17 -0.68
CA LEU A 15 0.71 -13.91 -2.08
C LEU A 15 1.97 -13.58 -2.86
N PRO A 16 2.05 -13.98 -4.14
CA PRO A 16 3.10 -13.50 -5.01
C PRO A 16 2.98 -11.99 -5.21
N PHE A 17 4.12 -11.32 -5.15
CA PHE A 17 4.22 -9.92 -5.52
C PHE A 17 3.96 -9.75 -7.02
N THR A 18 3.06 -8.84 -7.36
CA THR A 18 2.78 -8.44 -8.74
C THR A 18 3.41 -7.09 -9.00
N THR A 19 4.16 -6.97 -10.09
CA THR A 19 4.73 -5.68 -10.53
C THR A 19 3.60 -4.71 -10.88
N LEU A 20 3.53 -3.58 -10.15
CA LEU A 20 2.63 -2.48 -10.49
C LEU A 20 3.28 -1.59 -11.54
N VAL A 21 4.52 -1.17 -11.28
CA VAL A 21 5.38 -0.44 -12.20
C VAL A 21 6.82 -0.99 -12.08
N PRO A 22 7.70 -0.77 -13.07
CA PRO A 22 9.08 -1.22 -12.98
C PRO A 22 9.73 -0.75 -11.66
N GLY A 23 10.15 -1.73 -10.84
CA GLY A 23 10.78 -1.48 -9.54
C GLY A 23 9.85 -1.39 -8.34
N LEU A 24 8.51 -1.38 -8.52
CA LEU A 24 7.51 -1.43 -7.45
C LEU A 24 6.57 -2.62 -7.65
N GLU A 25 6.53 -3.49 -6.64
CA GLU A 25 5.67 -4.67 -6.62
C GLU A 25 4.73 -4.67 -5.41
N LEU A 26 3.55 -5.26 -5.57
CA LEU A 26 2.49 -5.32 -4.57
C LEU A 26 2.00 -6.75 -4.33
N ALA A 27 1.75 -7.09 -3.08
CA ALA A 27 1.03 -8.30 -2.66
C ALA A 27 -0.20 -7.88 -1.84
N ARG A 28 -1.40 -7.97 -2.42
CA ARG A 28 -2.63 -7.42 -1.84
C ARG A 28 -3.31 -8.38 -0.85
N SER A 29 -2.63 -8.76 0.22
CA SER A 29 -3.07 -9.80 1.17
C SER A 29 -4.38 -9.45 1.91
N ILE A 30 -4.62 -8.18 2.26
CA ILE A 30 -5.86 -7.75 2.94
C ILE A 30 -7.04 -7.85 1.97
N THR A 31 -6.86 -7.31 0.77
CA THR A 31 -7.85 -7.37 -0.30
C THR A 31 -8.20 -8.81 -0.65
N HIS A 32 -7.20 -9.69 -0.78
CA HIS A 32 -7.42 -11.09 -1.12
C HIS A 32 -8.17 -11.85 -0.03
N ALA A 33 -7.95 -11.51 1.25
CA ALA A 33 -8.69 -12.12 2.36
C ALA A 33 -10.20 -11.88 2.24
N GLY A 34 -10.65 -10.80 1.59
CA GLY A 34 -12.05 -10.59 1.19
C GLY A 34 -13.07 -10.55 2.35
N THR A 35 -12.59 -10.40 3.59
CA THR A 35 -13.40 -10.51 4.82
C THR A 35 -13.83 -9.16 5.37
N THR A 36 -13.30 -8.06 4.84
CA THR A 36 -13.55 -6.70 5.34
C THR A 36 -13.65 -5.70 4.18
N GLN A 37 -14.10 -4.48 4.47
CA GLN A 37 -14.05 -3.36 3.52
C GLN A 37 -12.66 -2.70 3.42
N LEU A 38 -11.68 -3.20 4.20
CA LEU A 38 -10.30 -2.75 4.12
C LEU A 38 -9.62 -3.41 2.92
N GLY A 39 -8.72 -2.66 2.31
CA GLY A 39 -7.86 -3.12 1.23
C GLY A 39 -6.42 -2.97 1.60
N GLY A 40 -5.57 -3.55 0.76
CA GLY A 40 -4.13 -3.36 0.85
C GLY A 40 -3.37 -4.65 1.10
N GLY A 41 -2.16 -4.50 1.62
CA GLY A 41 -1.22 -5.58 1.81
C GLY A 41 0.22 -5.07 1.82
N TYR A 42 1.13 -5.84 1.24
CA TYR A 42 2.55 -5.53 1.22
C TYR A 42 2.94 -4.88 -0.10
N MET A 43 3.88 -3.96 -0.03
CA MET A 43 4.55 -3.36 -1.18
C MET A 43 6.05 -3.45 -1.00
N ARG A 44 6.77 -3.66 -2.08
CA ARG A 44 8.24 -3.66 -2.07
C ARG A 44 8.80 -2.96 -3.27
N PHE A 45 9.91 -2.27 -3.04
CA PHE A 45 10.70 -1.63 -4.08
C PHE A 45 11.96 -2.45 -4.33
N THR A 46 12.05 -3.09 -5.48
CA THR A 46 13.23 -3.89 -5.87
C THR A 46 14.36 -3.02 -6.41
N THR A 47 14.03 -1.87 -6.98
CA THR A 47 14.96 -0.84 -7.42
C THR A 47 14.47 0.52 -6.96
N ASP A 48 15.31 1.55 -7.07
CA ASP A 48 14.84 2.92 -6.96
C ASP A 48 13.78 3.16 -8.03
N ALA A 49 12.55 3.44 -7.59
CA ALA A 49 11.41 3.62 -8.47
C ALA A 49 10.50 4.73 -7.96
N GLU A 50 9.84 5.37 -8.90
CA GLU A 50 8.85 6.41 -8.67
C GLU A 50 7.55 6.03 -9.35
N PHE A 51 6.45 6.13 -8.62
CA PHE A 51 5.10 6.02 -9.12
C PHE A 51 4.40 7.36 -8.94
N ALA A 52 4.36 8.15 -10.01
CA ALA A 52 3.82 9.49 -10.04
C ALA A 52 2.35 9.55 -10.49
N ASP A 53 1.73 10.71 -10.25
CA ASP A 53 0.38 11.06 -10.72
C ASP A 53 -0.74 10.14 -10.20
N TRP A 54 -0.55 9.52 -9.05
CA TRP A 54 -1.60 8.73 -8.41
C TRP A 54 -2.55 9.64 -7.63
N THR A 55 -3.84 9.59 -7.95
CA THR A 55 -4.88 10.31 -7.19
C THR A 55 -5.64 9.28 -6.37
N LEU A 56 -5.51 9.33 -5.05
CA LEU A 56 -6.21 8.42 -4.16
C LEU A 56 -7.70 8.81 -4.10
N LYS A 57 -8.56 7.79 -4.15
CA LYS A 57 -10.03 7.88 -3.95
C LYS A 57 -10.47 7.19 -2.66
N TYR A 58 -9.52 7.06 -1.75
CA TYR A 58 -9.59 6.31 -0.51
C TYR A 58 -8.55 6.86 0.45
N ASP A 59 -8.79 6.70 1.74
CA ASP A 59 -7.78 6.92 2.74
C ASP A 59 -6.78 5.77 2.70
N GLU A 60 -5.48 6.08 2.77
CA GLU A 60 -4.41 5.09 2.79
C GLU A 60 -3.43 5.35 3.93
N VAL A 61 -3.10 4.29 4.67
CA VAL A 61 -2.04 4.28 5.67
C VAL A 61 -0.94 3.37 5.19
N LEU A 62 0.27 3.93 5.07
CA LEU A 62 1.49 3.21 4.69
C LEU A 62 2.39 3.10 5.91
N PHE A 63 2.70 1.88 6.32
CA PHE A 63 3.71 1.60 7.32
C PHE A 63 4.98 1.11 6.64
N VAL A 64 6.12 1.75 6.90
CA VAL A 64 7.40 1.34 6.34
C VAL A 64 8.02 0.31 7.27
N GLN A 65 8.14 -0.93 6.79
CA GLN A 65 8.76 -2.02 7.53
C GLN A 65 10.29 -1.98 7.39
N ALA A 66 10.78 -1.68 6.19
CA ALA A 66 12.22 -1.58 5.90
C ALA A 66 12.48 -0.54 4.81
N GLY A 67 13.69 0.03 4.80
CA GLY A 67 14.10 1.03 3.80
C GLY A 67 13.54 2.44 4.06
N GLU A 68 13.31 3.17 2.98
CA GLU A 68 12.87 4.57 3.00
C GLU A 68 11.85 4.81 1.89
N LEU A 69 10.67 5.28 2.30
CA LEU A 69 9.58 5.69 1.42
C LEU A 69 9.39 7.19 1.50
N GLU A 70 9.31 7.85 0.36
CA GLU A 70 8.93 9.25 0.22
C GLU A 70 7.59 9.35 -0.52
N ILE A 71 6.65 10.09 0.04
CA ILE A 71 5.38 10.45 -0.58
C ILE A 71 5.41 11.95 -0.86
N VAL A 72 5.29 12.33 -2.13
CA VAL A 72 5.26 13.74 -2.55
C VAL A 72 3.84 14.12 -2.94
N SER A 73 3.30 15.19 -2.37
CA SER A 73 1.95 15.69 -2.67
C SER A 73 1.93 17.21 -2.61
N GLU A 74 1.35 17.87 -3.62
CA GLU A 74 1.17 19.33 -3.66
C GLU A 74 2.43 20.15 -3.27
N GLY A 75 3.60 19.71 -3.74
CA GLY A 75 4.89 20.38 -3.44
C GLY A 75 5.45 20.12 -2.04
N ARG A 76 4.81 19.28 -1.23
CA ARG A 76 5.31 18.77 0.05
C ARG A 76 5.83 17.35 -0.13
N SER A 77 6.91 17.00 0.56
CA SER A 77 7.37 15.61 0.64
C SER A 77 7.39 15.11 2.08
N VAL A 78 6.83 13.93 2.29
CA VAL A 78 6.80 13.22 3.57
C VAL A 78 7.66 11.97 3.42
N LYS A 79 8.70 11.86 4.23
CA LYS A 79 9.60 10.70 4.24
C LYS A 79 9.32 9.86 5.48
N ALA A 80 9.13 8.57 5.28
CA ALA A 80 9.06 7.58 6.34
C ALA A 80 10.17 6.55 6.16
N ARG A 81 10.78 6.20 7.28
CA ARG A 81 11.78 5.13 7.40
C ARG A 81 11.17 3.94 8.14
N ALA A 82 11.90 2.84 8.18
CA ALA A 82 11.55 1.65 8.95
C ALA A 82 10.98 1.99 10.35
N GLY A 83 9.77 1.51 10.65
CA GLY A 83 9.04 1.76 11.89
C GLY A 83 8.13 2.98 11.87
N GLN A 84 8.08 3.75 10.78
CA GLN A 84 7.24 4.94 10.66
C GLN A 84 6.06 4.70 9.71
N ALA A 85 5.00 5.49 9.91
CA ALA A 85 3.82 5.45 9.06
C ALA A 85 3.54 6.79 8.39
N ILE A 86 2.91 6.76 7.22
CA ILE A 86 2.39 7.89 6.47
C ILE A 86 0.89 7.68 6.32
N LEU A 87 0.11 8.70 6.65
CA LEU A 87 -1.32 8.77 6.35
C LEU A 87 -1.52 9.66 5.12
N ILE A 88 -2.25 9.16 4.14
CA ILE A 88 -2.65 9.88 2.93
C ILE A 88 -4.17 9.94 2.92
N PRO A 89 -4.78 11.13 3.05
CA PRO A 89 -6.23 11.27 3.03
C PRO A 89 -6.80 11.10 1.61
N ASP A 90 -8.08 10.74 1.53
CA ASP A 90 -8.85 10.74 0.27
C ASP A 90 -8.71 12.06 -0.51
N GLY A 91 -8.64 11.95 -1.83
CA GLY A 91 -8.52 13.10 -2.74
C GLY A 91 -7.10 13.62 -2.92
N ALA A 92 -6.12 13.11 -2.16
CA ALA A 92 -4.73 13.52 -2.32
C ALA A 92 -4.14 13.00 -3.64
N LYS A 93 -3.49 13.90 -4.37
CA LYS A 93 -2.64 13.55 -5.51
C LYS A 93 -1.21 13.38 -5.02
N VAL A 94 -0.67 12.17 -5.18
CA VAL A 94 0.63 11.80 -4.62
C VAL A 94 1.55 11.13 -5.64
N THR A 95 2.84 11.19 -5.33
CA THR A 95 3.90 10.45 -6.02
C THR A 95 4.63 9.61 -4.98
N TYR A 96 4.64 8.29 -5.18
CA TYR A 96 5.38 7.35 -4.33
C TYR A 96 6.80 7.22 -4.84
N ARG A 97 7.77 7.35 -3.94
CA ARG A 97 9.19 7.18 -4.23
C ARG A 97 9.78 6.22 -3.22
N GLY A 98 10.21 5.07 -3.68
CA GLY A 98 10.88 4.09 -2.83
C GLY A 98 12.29 3.84 -3.34
N ARG A 99 13.21 3.62 -2.42
CA ARG A 99 14.56 3.13 -2.76
C ARG A 99 14.59 1.62 -2.84
N ALA A 100 15.58 1.08 -3.54
CA ALA A 100 15.83 -0.36 -3.57
C ALA A 100 15.90 -0.95 -2.14
N GLY A 101 15.15 -2.03 -1.90
CA GLY A 101 15.07 -2.69 -0.59
C GLY A 101 14.03 -2.08 0.36
N THR A 102 13.22 -1.12 -0.10
CA THR A 102 12.10 -0.60 0.71
C THR A 102 10.96 -1.59 0.73
N VAL A 103 10.46 -1.90 1.93
CA VAL A 103 9.28 -2.75 2.15
C VAL A 103 8.29 -1.97 2.99
N GLY A 104 7.06 -1.88 2.50
CA GLY A 104 5.97 -1.22 3.18
C GLY A 104 4.75 -2.11 3.29
N PHE A 105 3.90 -1.81 4.25
CA PHE A 105 2.59 -2.39 4.41
C PHE A 105 1.57 -1.26 4.28
N PHE A 106 0.64 -1.38 3.34
CA PHE A 106 -0.36 -0.37 3.09
C PHE A 106 -1.75 -0.92 3.40
N VAL A 107 -2.56 -0.08 4.03
CA VAL A 107 -3.96 -0.36 4.33
C VAL A 107 -4.78 0.79 3.77
N LEU A 108 -5.82 0.48 3.03
CA LEU A 108 -6.69 1.50 2.46
C LEU A 108 -8.16 1.23 2.78
N TRP A 109 -8.95 2.29 2.84
CA TRP A 109 -10.38 2.23 3.04
C TRP A 109 -11.11 3.36 2.31
N PRO A 110 -12.25 3.08 1.65
CA PRO A 110 -12.78 1.76 1.33
C PRO A 110 -12.00 1.08 0.19
N PHE A 111 -11.81 -0.24 0.25
CA PHE A 111 -11.25 -1.01 -0.88
C PHE A 111 -12.16 -1.01 -2.11
N ASP A 112 -13.45 -0.84 -1.88
CA ASP A 112 -14.51 -0.91 -2.89
C ASP A 112 -14.60 0.34 -3.78
N TRP A 113 -13.60 1.23 -3.75
CA TRP A 113 -13.61 2.49 -4.50
C TRP A 113 -13.78 2.33 -6.02
N ASP A 114 -13.47 1.14 -6.56
CA ASP A 114 -13.63 0.80 -7.99
C ASP A 114 -14.87 -0.08 -8.28
N LYS A 115 -15.69 -0.45 -7.28
CA LYS A 115 -16.99 -1.07 -7.59
C LYS A 115 -17.91 0.00 -8.16
N LYS A 116 -17.91 0.11 -9.48
CA LYS A 116 -19.08 0.56 -10.22
C LYS A 116 -20.22 -0.42 -9.94
N GLU A 117 -21.28 0.08 -9.32
CA GLU A 117 -22.62 -0.52 -9.40
C GLU A 117 -23.08 -0.66 -10.86
#